data_AF-A0A8C6J9L3-F1
#
_entry.id   AF-A0A8C6J9L3-F1
#
_cell.length_a   1.000
_cell.length_b   1.000
_cell.length_c   1.000
_cell.angle_alpha   90.00
_cell.angle_beta   90.00
_cell.angle_gamma   90.00
#
_symmetry.space_group_name_H-M   'P 1'
#
loop_
_entity.id
_entity.type
_entity.pdbx_description
1 polymer ?
#
loop_
_entity_poly.entity_id
_entity_poly.type
_entity_poly.pdbx_seq_one_letter_code
_entity_poly.pdbx_strand_id
1 'polypeptide(L)'
;MQRFANPLLRHVLPRGYSDAAQKQQCLKYLRSLRTLQFNGLNTVFLGETDIPESLITGEKSSEEPDLRWPIWTLVHAGSCQGWVPWQYKLLLRCDLPTHQQNGAFQEFCESLTTSHGKCVIVTRDKTQLRRVRAKDDKETETETLPPALPAIHIASIKCCPEVARANGHELLVVPSSYNYLYLMDVAWSSLKWFIINNRNNFSLRSIDRTHSYRCILLSDLIVKGLENMTPNKWNAAFNRVKRWENYYLGTLS
;
A
#
# COMPACT_ATOMS: atom_id res chain seq x y z
N MET A 1 -4.58 -3.54 30.57
CA MET A 1 -3.92 -3.86 29.28
C MET A 1 -4.74 -4.89 28.47
N GLN A 2 -5.92 -4.50 27.98
CA GLN A 2 -6.78 -5.36 27.15
C GLN A 2 -7.46 -4.63 25.97
N ARG A 3 -7.15 -3.34 25.73
CA ARG A 3 -7.84 -2.52 24.72
C ARG A 3 -7.09 -2.31 23.39
N PHE A 4 -5.95 -2.97 23.17
CA PHE A 4 -5.13 -2.79 21.96
C PHE A 4 -5.04 -4.02 21.04
N ALA A 5 -5.77 -5.11 21.33
CA ALA A 5 -5.69 -6.35 20.56
C ALA A 5 -6.74 -6.47 19.43
N ASN A 6 -7.58 -5.46 19.18
CA ASN A 6 -8.77 -5.63 18.32
C ASN A 6 -9.00 -4.61 17.19
N PRO A 7 -8.00 -4.37 16.31
CA PRO A 7 -8.31 -4.01 14.91
C PRO A 7 -7.89 -5.09 13.89
N LEU A 8 -7.01 -6.02 14.25
CA LEU A 8 -6.40 -6.99 13.31
C LEU A 8 -7.32 -8.17 12.93
N LEU A 9 -8.47 -8.32 13.62
CA LEU A 9 -9.47 -9.35 13.35
C LEU A 9 -10.68 -8.87 12.54
N ARG A 10 -10.76 -7.58 12.15
CA ARG A 10 -11.81 -7.08 11.25
C ARG A 10 -11.73 -7.63 9.81
N HIS A 11 -10.72 -8.45 9.50
CA HIS A 11 -10.63 -9.17 8.23
C HIS A 11 -11.45 -10.46 8.18
N VAL A 12 -12.13 -10.83 9.26
CA VAL A 12 -13.23 -11.79 9.18
C VAL A 12 -14.44 -10.99 8.69
N LEU A 13 -14.74 -11.10 7.39
CA LEU A 13 -15.94 -10.56 6.77
C LEU A 13 -17.15 -10.77 7.70
N PRO A 14 -18.02 -9.76 7.93
CA PRO A 14 -19.36 -10.04 8.39
C PRO A 14 -19.97 -11.01 7.37
N ARG A 15 -20.30 -12.22 7.83
CA ARG A 15 -20.76 -13.34 7.00
C ARG A 15 -22.16 -13.11 6.39
N GLY A 16 -22.70 -11.90 6.43
CA GLY A 16 -24.00 -11.54 5.88
C GLY A 16 -23.88 -10.29 5.03
N TYR A 17 -24.40 -10.34 3.80
CA TYR A 17 -24.45 -9.25 2.82
C TYR A 17 -23.13 -8.88 2.09
N SER A 18 -22.44 -9.88 1.52
CA SER A 18 -21.59 -9.58 0.36
C SER A 18 -22.49 -9.47 -0.87
N ASP A 19 -22.65 -8.25 -1.38
CA ASP A 19 -23.37 -7.93 -2.61
C ASP A 19 -22.86 -8.79 -3.78
N ALA A 20 -23.78 -9.30 -4.61
CA ALA A 20 -23.46 -10.10 -5.79
C ALA A 20 -22.49 -9.36 -6.73
N ALA A 21 -22.64 -8.04 -6.82
CA ALA A 21 -21.74 -7.19 -7.62
C ALA A 21 -20.28 -7.24 -7.11
N GLN A 22 -20.06 -7.26 -5.79
CA GLN A 22 -18.72 -7.34 -5.20
C GLN A 22 -18.05 -8.69 -5.47
N LYS A 23 -18.83 -9.79 -5.39
CA LYS A 23 -18.35 -11.12 -5.73
C LYS A 23 -17.95 -11.21 -7.20
N GLN A 24 -18.79 -10.66 -8.08
CA GLN A 24 -18.51 -10.62 -9.52
C GLN A 24 -17.26 -9.77 -9.83
N GLN A 25 -17.07 -8.64 -9.15
CA GLN A 25 -15.87 -7.82 -9.28
C GLN A 25 -14.61 -8.59 -8.84
N CYS A 26 -14.68 -9.31 -7.72
CA CYS A 26 -13.59 -10.17 -7.24
C CYS A 26 -13.24 -11.27 -8.26
N LEU A 27 -14.25 -11.99 -8.75
CA LEU A 27 -14.06 -13.00 -9.79
C LEU A 27 -13.42 -12.43 -11.06
N LYS A 28 -13.90 -11.28 -11.53
CA LYS A 28 -13.35 -10.62 -12.72
C LYS A 28 -11.88 -10.27 -12.51
N TYR A 29 -11.53 -9.72 -11.36
CA TYR A 29 -10.15 -9.43 -10.97
C TYR A 29 -9.29 -10.69 -10.95
N LEU A 30 -9.73 -11.74 -10.25
CA LEU A 30 -8.96 -12.98 -10.10
C LEU A 30 -8.76 -13.71 -11.43
N ARG A 31 -9.79 -13.77 -12.28
CA ARG A 31 -9.70 -14.34 -13.64
C ARG A 31 -8.71 -13.55 -14.48
N SER A 32 -8.80 -12.22 -14.48
CA SER A 32 -7.87 -11.36 -15.21
C SER A 32 -6.42 -11.55 -14.73
N LEU A 33 -6.20 -11.57 -13.42
CA LEU A 33 -4.90 -11.84 -12.81
C LEU A 33 -4.36 -13.20 -13.24
N ARG A 34 -5.21 -14.24 -13.26
CA ARG A 34 -4.81 -15.59 -13.66
C ARG A 34 -4.48 -15.70 -15.14
N THR A 35 -5.24 -15.03 -16.00
CA THR A 35 -4.95 -14.95 -17.44
C THR A 35 -3.60 -14.27 -17.69
N LEU A 36 -3.33 -13.14 -17.02
CA LEU A 36 -2.04 -12.45 -17.15
C LEU A 36 -0.86 -13.30 -16.64
N GLN A 37 -1.04 -14.00 -15.50
CA GLN A 37 -0.06 -14.95 -15.00
C GLN A 37 0.19 -16.10 -15.99
N PHE A 38 -0.86 -16.65 -16.61
CA PHE A 38 -0.74 -17.69 -17.64
C PHE A 38 0.00 -17.20 -18.89
N ASN A 39 -0.17 -15.92 -19.24
CA ASN A 39 0.56 -15.25 -20.32
C ASN A 39 2.03 -14.94 -19.96
N GLY A 40 2.51 -15.40 -18.81
CA GLY A 40 3.90 -15.25 -18.38
C GLY A 40 4.24 -13.94 -17.67
N LEU A 41 3.24 -13.15 -17.26
CA LEU A 41 3.50 -11.92 -16.50
C LEU A 41 3.73 -12.22 -15.02
N ASN A 42 4.84 -11.73 -14.49
CA ASN A 42 5.13 -11.80 -13.06
C ASN A 42 4.21 -10.86 -12.27
N THR A 43 3.78 -11.26 -11.07
CA THR A 43 2.91 -10.42 -10.24
C THR A 43 3.73 -9.56 -9.29
N VAL A 44 3.58 -8.24 -9.39
CA VAL A 44 4.19 -7.25 -8.51
C VAL A 44 3.09 -6.41 -7.89
N PHE A 45 3.16 -6.16 -6.59
CA PHE A 45 2.23 -5.31 -5.87
C PHE A 45 2.91 -3.97 -5.59
N LEU A 46 2.39 -2.89 -6.17
CA LEU A 46 2.86 -1.52 -5.89
C LEU A 46 1.92 -0.90 -4.87
N GLY A 47 2.49 -0.32 -3.81
CA GLY A 47 1.72 0.23 -2.71
C GLY A 47 2.38 1.39 -2.00
N GLU A 48 1.59 2.03 -1.14
CA GLU A 48 2.08 3.07 -0.27
C GLU A 48 1.48 2.93 1.13
N THR A 49 2.19 3.46 2.13
CA THR A 49 1.75 3.44 3.51
C THR A 49 2.09 4.74 4.21
N ASP A 50 1.14 5.24 5.00
CA ASP A 50 1.31 6.46 5.80
C ASP A 50 1.94 6.10 7.15
N ILE A 51 3.02 6.81 7.48
CA ILE A 51 3.82 6.73 8.71
C ILE A 51 3.70 8.11 9.38
N PRO A 52 2.75 8.28 10.32
CA PRO A 52 2.63 9.54 11.04
C PRO A 52 3.83 9.72 11.97
N GLU A 53 4.25 10.97 12.18
CA GLU A 53 5.36 11.28 13.07
C GLU A 53 5.17 10.69 14.47
N SER A 54 3.96 10.71 15.02
CA SER A 54 3.64 10.08 16.31
C SER A 54 3.96 8.58 16.39
N LEU A 55 3.94 7.86 15.26
CA LEU A 55 4.38 6.46 15.21
C LEU A 55 5.89 6.33 15.40
N ILE A 56 6.63 7.29 14.85
CA ILE A 56 8.09 7.37 14.83
C ILE A 56 8.59 7.86 16.19
N THR A 57 8.02 8.93 16.73
CA THR A 57 8.41 9.52 18.01
C THR A 57 7.88 8.70 19.19
N GLY A 58 6.71 8.09 19.04
CA GLY A 58 6.00 7.41 20.12
C GLY A 58 5.28 8.36 21.07
N GLU A 59 5.23 9.65 20.75
CA GLU A 59 4.51 10.66 21.51
C GLU A 59 3.00 10.44 21.36
N LYS A 60 2.30 10.41 22.49
CA LYS A 60 0.84 10.31 22.55
C LYS A 60 0.32 11.71 22.80
N SER A 61 -0.52 12.25 21.92
CA SER A 61 -1.18 13.53 22.19
C SER A 61 -2.15 13.36 23.36
N SER A 62 -1.84 13.95 24.51
CA SER A 62 -2.85 14.26 25.53
C SER A 62 -3.56 15.58 25.24
N GLU A 63 -3.05 16.39 24.31
CA GLU A 63 -3.50 17.76 24.07
C GLU A 63 -3.77 17.98 22.58
N GLU A 64 -4.98 18.51 22.34
CA GLU A 64 -5.57 19.09 21.13
C GLU A 64 -5.77 18.19 19.89
N PRO A 65 -7.04 17.98 19.46
CA PRO A 65 -7.37 17.21 18.25
C PRO A 65 -6.99 17.90 16.92
N ASP A 66 -6.45 19.13 16.95
CA ASP A 66 -6.27 19.98 15.78
C ASP A 66 -4.83 20.05 15.22
N LEU A 67 -3.81 19.55 15.93
CA LEU A 67 -2.46 19.47 15.39
C LEU A 67 -2.35 18.28 14.42
N ARG A 68 -2.47 18.57 13.11
CA ARG A 68 -2.16 17.60 12.05
C ARG A 68 -0.68 17.28 12.08
N TRP A 69 -0.31 16.23 12.82
CA TRP A 69 1.05 15.70 12.81
C TRP A 69 1.53 15.47 11.37
N PRO A 70 2.78 15.82 11.06
CA PRO A 70 3.43 15.44 9.82
C PRO A 70 3.24 13.95 9.51
N ILE A 71 2.88 13.65 8.26
CA ILE A 71 2.70 12.29 7.78
C ILE A 71 3.68 12.04 6.65
N TRP A 72 4.55 11.06 6.85
CA TRP A 72 5.42 10.54 5.81
C TRP A 72 4.68 9.44 5.06
N THR A 73 4.61 9.53 3.73
CA THR A 73 4.08 8.48 2.87
C THR A 73 5.26 7.74 2.23
N LEU A 74 5.38 6.46 2.54
CA LEU A 74 6.36 5.57 1.95
C LEU A 74 5.72 4.80 0.78
N VAL A 75 6.37 4.79 -0.37
CA VAL A 75 5.95 4.07 -1.58
C VAL A 75 6.99 3.04 -1.96
N HIS A 76 6.57 1.80 -2.17
CA HIS A 76 7.44 0.73 -2.64
C HIS A 76 6.61 -0.41 -3.26
N ALA A 77 7.30 -1.43 -3.80
CA ALA A 77 6.66 -2.57 -4.41
C ALA A 77 7.29 -3.90 -3.98
N GLY A 78 6.48 -4.95 -3.95
CA GLY A 78 6.91 -6.29 -3.58
C GLY A 78 6.31 -7.37 -4.47
N SER A 79 6.99 -8.50 -4.56
CA SER A 79 6.58 -9.70 -5.30
C SER A 79 6.62 -10.91 -4.37
N CYS A 80 6.39 -12.11 -4.90
CA CYS A 80 6.59 -13.35 -4.14
C CYS A 80 8.05 -13.58 -3.72
N GLN A 81 9.01 -12.90 -4.36
CA GLN A 81 10.44 -13.01 -4.08
C GLN A 81 10.93 -12.00 -3.03
N GLY A 82 10.10 -11.00 -2.70
CA GLY A 82 10.44 -9.97 -1.73
C GLY A 82 10.17 -8.56 -2.25
N TRP A 83 10.85 -7.58 -1.66
CA TRP A 83 10.89 -6.23 -2.20
C TRP A 83 11.51 -6.25 -3.60
N VAL A 84 10.94 -5.51 -4.54
CA VAL A 84 11.56 -5.35 -5.87
C VAL A 84 12.81 -4.46 -5.75
N PRO A 85 13.81 -4.61 -6.63
CA PRO A 85 15.03 -3.81 -6.61
C PRO A 85 14.81 -2.40 -7.21
N TRP A 86 13.86 -1.68 -6.62
CA TRP A 86 13.53 -0.29 -6.92
C TRP A 86 13.66 0.53 -5.64
N GLN A 87 14.28 1.70 -5.71
CA GLN A 87 14.44 2.53 -4.51
C GLN A 87 13.07 3.06 -4.06
N TYR A 88 12.71 2.79 -2.80
CA TYR A 88 11.48 3.30 -2.22
C TYR A 88 11.45 4.84 -2.28
N LYS A 89 10.24 5.42 -2.33
CA LYS A 89 10.06 6.88 -2.27
C LYS A 89 9.44 7.24 -0.92
N LEU A 90 10.04 8.21 -0.23
CA LEU A 90 9.54 8.75 1.03
C LEU A 90 9.15 10.21 0.82
N LEU A 91 7.89 10.53 1.07
CA LEU A 91 7.30 11.83 0.73
C LEU A 91 6.62 12.42 1.97
N LEU A 92 6.86 13.70 2.24
CA LEU A 92 6.16 14.41 3.31
C LEU A 92 4.85 14.97 2.78
N ARG A 93 3.71 14.61 3.40
CA ARG A 93 2.38 14.95 2.89
C ARG A 93 2.05 16.45 2.93
N CYS A 94 2.80 17.24 3.69
CA CYS A 94 2.68 18.70 3.71
C CYS A 94 3.30 19.38 2.48
N ASP A 95 4.17 18.67 1.74
CA ASP A 95 4.99 19.23 0.65
C ASP A 95 4.58 18.76 -0.75
N LEU A 96 3.41 18.15 -0.93
CA LEU A 96 3.01 17.65 -2.26
C LEU A 96 2.84 18.83 -3.22
N PRO A 97 3.67 18.96 -4.28
CA PRO A 97 3.31 19.79 -5.40
C PRO A 97 2.12 19.13 -6.09
N THR A 98 1.14 19.92 -6.49
CA THR A 98 0.03 19.52 -7.36
C THR A 98 0.51 19.01 -8.73
N HIS A 99 1.80 19.13 -9.02
CA HIS A 99 2.45 18.66 -10.23
C HIS A 99 2.88 17.18 -10.07
N GLN A 100 2.05 16.30 -10.64
CA GLN A 100 2.26 14.85 -10.77
C GLN A 100 3.73 14.45 -10.95
N GLN A 101 4.22 13.59 -10.05
CA GLN A 101 5.51 12.88 -10.17
C GLN A 101 5.43 11.82 -11.28
N ASN A 102 5.26 12.24 -12.53
CA ASN A 102 5.13 11.34 -13.69
C ASN A 102 6.39 10.49 -13.91
N GLY A 103 7.56 10.92 -13.42
CA GLY A 103 8.82 10.18 -13.58
C GLY A 103 8.96 8.94 -12.70
N ALA A 104 8.41 8.94 -11.48
CA ALA A 104 8.64 7.84 -10.53
C ALA A 104 8.00 6.52 -10.99
N PHE A 105 6.84 6.59 -11.67
CA PHE A 105 6.20 5.39 -12.21
C PHE A 105 6.92 4.86 -13.45
N GLN A 106 7.48 5.74 -14.28
CA GLN A 106 8.32 5.37 -15.41
C GLN A 106 9.60 4.67 -14.93
N GLU A 107 10.31 5.27 -13.98
CA GLU A 107 11.50 4.69 -13.32
C GLU A 107 11.20 3.31 -12.73
N PHE A 108 10.05 3.16 -12.08
CA PHE A 108 9.59 1.89 -11.55
C PHE A 108 9.36 0.84 -12.65
N CYS A 109 8.69 1.21 -13.74
CA CYS A 109 8.47 0.29 -14.87
C CYS A 109 9.80 -0.15 -15.50
N GLU A 110 10.73 0.76 -15.76
CA GLU A 110 12.05 0.43 -16.31
C GLU A 110 12.84 -0.52 -15.40
N SER A 111 12.79 -0.28 -14.09
CA SER A 111 13.38 -1.18 -13.08
C SER A 111 12.75 -2.58 -13.11
N LEU A 112 11.42 -2.67 -13.26
CA LEU A 112 10.73 -3.96 -13.39
C LEU A 112 11.08 -4.67 -14.69
N THR A 113 11.11 -3.97 -15.83
CA THR A 113 11.49 -4.57 -17.11
C THR A 113 12.88 -5.20 -17.01
N THR A 114 13.81 -4.52 -16.35
CA THR A 114 15.20 -4.99 -16.19
C THR A 114 15.32 -6.17 -15.21
N SER A 115 14.60 -6.13 -14.09
CA SER A 115 14.79 -7.09 -12.99
C SER A 115 13.80 -8.26 -12.97
N HIS A 116 12.58 -8.04 -13.46
CA HIS A 116 11.45 -8.97 -13.37
C HIS A 116 10.79 -9.24 -14.74
N GLY A 117 11.26 -8.63 -15.84
CA GLY A 117 10.65 -8.76 -17.16
C GLY A 117 9.21 -8.23 -17.19
N LYS A 118 8.34 -8.88 -17.95
CA LYS A 118 6.92 -8.47 -18.07
C LYS A 118 6.19 -8.75 -16.77
N CYS A 119 5.39 -7.78 -16.31
CA CYS A 119 4.76 -7.83 -15.00
C CYS A 119 3.31 -7.35 -15.06
N VAL A 120 2.44 -7.96 -14.25
CA VAL A 120 1.18 -7.37 -13.84
C VAL A 120 1.41 -6.61 -12.54
N ILE A 121 1.26 -5.29 -12.61
CA ILE A 121 1.40 -4.35 -11.51
C ILE A 121 0.03 -4.23 -10.83
N VAL A 122 -0.08 -4.84 -9.66
CA VAL A 122 -1.27 -4.83 -8.83
C VAL A 122 -1.21 -3.64 -7.88
N THR A 123 -2.23 -2.79 -7.96
CA THR A 123 -2.34 -1.56 -7.17
C THR A 123 -3.64 -1.58 -6.36
N ARG A 124 -3.77 -0.64 -5.43
CA ARG A 124 -5.00 -0.40 -4.68
C ARG A 124 -5.54 0.97 -5.04
N ASP A 125 -6.82 1.04 -5.38
CA ASP A 125 -7.50 2.32 -5.59
C ASP A 125 -7.73 3.01 -4.24
N LYS A 126 -7.03 4.12 -3.98
CA LYS A 126 -7.19 4.93 -2.78
C LYS A 126 -8.35 5.92 -2.84
N THR A 127 -8.96 6.12 -4.00
CA THR A 127 -10.14 7.01 -4.15
C THR A 127 -11.28 6.54 -3.25
N GLN A 128 -11.38 5.23 -3.00
CA GLN A 128 -12.38 4.66 -2.10
C GLN A 128 -12.04 4.80 -0.61
N LEU A 129 -10.75 4.83 -0.24
CA LEU A 129 -10.33 5.01 1.16
C LEU A 129 -10.59 6.45 1.65
N ARG A 130 -10.51 7.45 0.74
CA ARG A 130 -10.91 8.83 1.04
C ARG A 130 -12.43 9.01 1.16
N ARG A 131 -13.25 8.31 0.35
CA ARG A 131 -14.72 8.37 0.45
C ARG A 131 -15.27 7.88 1.79
N VAL A 132 -14.64 6.88 2.42
CA VAL A 132 -15.03 6.44 3.79
C VAL A 132 -14.73 7.51 4.86
N ARG A 133 -13.76 8.40 4.59
CA ARG A 133 -13.41 9.52 5.49
C ARG A 133 -14.17 10.81 5.18
N ALA A 134 -14.85 10.87 4.04
CA ALA A 134 -15.57 12.05 3.53
C ALA A 134 -17.09 11.82 3.43
N LYS A 135 -17.62 10.72 3.96
CA LYS A 135 -19.06 10.48 4.13
C LYS A 135 -19.62 11.30 5.31
N ASP A 136 -19.35 12.60 5.29
CA ASP A 136 -20.04 13.57 6.13
C ASP A 136 -20.39 14.86 5.38
N ASP A 137 -20.21 14.94 4.06
CA ASP A 137 -20.81 16.04 3.30
C ASP A 137 -21.24 15.64 1.88
N LYS A 138 -22.30 16.31 1.45
CA LYS A 138 -23.36 15.89 0.51
C LYS A 138 -22.95 15.56 -0.94
N GLU A 139 -23.84 14.77 -1.55
CA GLU A 139 -23.97 14.46 -2.97
C GLU A 139 -24.10 15.70 -3.86
N THR A 140 -23.53 15.65 -5.07
CA THR A 140 -24.23 16.13 -6.28
C THR A 140 -23.68 15.42 -7.52
N GLU A 141 -24.59 14.91 -8.35
CA GLU A 141 -24.34 14.27 -9.66
C GLU A 141 -24.17 15.32 -10.77
N THR A 142 -23.33 15.04 -11.78
CA THR A 142 -23.65 15.36 -13.19
C THR A 142 -22.81 14.50 -14.16
N GLU A 143 -23.49 13.94 -15.17
CA GLU A 143 -23.00 13.28 -16.40
C GLU A 143 -22.03 14.17 -17.21
N THR A 144 -21.25 13.79 -18.24
CA THR A 144 -21.12 12.64 -19.16
C THR A 144 -19.74 12.77 -19.85
N LEU A 145 -19.02 11.67 -20.15
CA LEU A 145 -18.08 11.47 -21.29
C LEU A 145 -17.45 10.05 -21.20
N PRO A 146 -17.07 9.40 -22.32
CA PRO A 146 -16.76 7.96 -22.37
C PRO A 146 -15.43 7.65 -21.66
N PRO A 147 -15.32 6.54 -20.91
CA PRO A 147 -14.16 6.34 -20.05
C PRO A 147 -12.98 5.81 -20.87
N ALA A 148 -12.03 6.70 -21.18
CA ALA A 148 -10.63 6.29 -21.22
C ALA A 148 -10.31 5.57 -19.90
N LEU A 149 -9.58 4.45 -19.94
CA LEU A 149 -9.22 3.67 -18.74
C LEU A 149 -8.67 4.62 -17.67
N PRO A 150 -9.39 4.83 -16.55
CA PRO A 150 -9.05 5.89 -15.63
C PRO A 150 -7.67 5.60 -15.05
N ALA A 151 -6.78 6.60 -15.09
CA ALA A 151 -5.48 6.53 -14.46
C ALA A 151 -5.66 6.07 -13.01
N ILE A 152 -4.91 5.04 -12.60
CA ILE A 152 -5.04 4.50 -11.26
C ILE A 152 -4.15 5.35 -10.35
N HIS A 153 -4.79 6.10 -9.46
CA HIS A 153 -4.09 6.98 -8.55
C HIS A 153 -3.72 6.23 -7.27
N ILE A 154 -2.43 5.92 -7.12
CA ILE A 154 -1.82 5.82 -5.79
C ILE A 154 -1.64 7.28 -5.33
N ALA A 155 -2.02 7.65 -4.11
CA ALA A 155 -2.26 9.05 -3.76
C ALA A 155 -0.99 9.95 -3.88
N SER A 156 0.20 9.35 -3.96
CA SER A 156 1.47 10.02 -4.19
C SER A 156 2.12 9.78 -5.56
N ILE A 157 1.73 8.75 -6.32
CA ILE A 157 2.27 8.43 -7.65
C ILE A 157 1.13 8.10 -8.62
N LYS A 158 1.09 8.77 -9.77
CA LYS A 158 0.14 8.48 -10.84
C LYS A 158 0.58 7.24 -11.61
N CYS A 159 -0.17 6.15 -11.49
CA CYS A 159 0.09 4.93 -12.28
C CYS A 159 -0.62 5.07 -13.63
N CYS A 160 0.16 5.30 -14.68
CA CYS A 160 -0.32 5.53 -16.04
C CYS A 160 -0.38 4.19 -16.82
N PRO A 161 -1.57 3.71 -17.24
CA PRO A 161 -1.68 2.46 -17.99
C PRO A 161 -0.90 2.46 -19.31
N GLU A 162 -0.75 3.61 -19.95
CA GLU A 162 0.04 3.77 -21.18
C GLU A 162 1.52 3.51 -20.91
N VAL A 163 2.06 4.06 -19.82
CA VAL A 163 3.45 3.85 -19.39
C VAL A 163 3.71 2.39 -19.04
N ALA A 164 2.79 1.75 -18.31
CA ALA A 164 2.91 0.33 -17.99
C ALA A 164 2.99 -0.51 -19.27
N ARG A 165 2.05 -0.31 -20.20
CA ARG A 165 1.98 -1.07 -21.46
C ARG A 165 3.18 -0.82 -22.37
N ALA A 166 3.69 0.43 -22.44
CA ALA A 166 4.89 0.76 -23.19
C ALA A 166 6.13 -0.02 -22.71
N ASN A 167 6.17 -0.39 -21.43
CA ASN A 167 7.22 -1.20 -20.82
C ASN A 167 6.88 -2.71 -20.76
N GLY A 168 5.79 -3.15 -21.42
CA GLY A 168 5.36 -4.54 -21.44
C GLY A 168 4.70 -5.03 -20.15
N HIS A 169 4.22 -4.10 -19.32
CA HIS A 169 3.47 -4.38 -18.10
C HIS A 169 1.97 -4.15 -18.27
N GLU A 170 1.19 -4.75 -17.38
CA GLU A 170 -0.26 -4.56 -17.27
C GLU A 170 -0.61 -4.05 -15.88
N LEU A 171 -1.64 -3.20 -15.77
CA LEU A 171 -2.13 -2.72 -14.48
C LEU A 171 -3.40 -3.45 -14.07
N LEU A 172 -3.45 -3.87 -12.80
CA LEU A 172 -4.68 -4.34 -12.17
C LEU A 172 -4.92 -3.61 -10.85
N VAL A 173 -6.20 -3.44 -10.51
CA VAL A 173 -6.64 -2.84 -9.25
C VAL A 173 -7.30 -3.91 -8.40
N VAL A 174 -6.84 -4.06 -7.16
CA VAL A 174 -7.50 -4.95 -6.19
C VAL A 174 -8.87 -4.38 -5.81
N PRO A 175 -9.95 -5.19 -5.84
CA PRO A 175 -11.25 -4.77 -5.36
C PRO A 175 -11.21 -4.35 -3.88
N SER A 176 -11.83 -3.22 -3.55
CA SER A 176 -11.72 -2.60 -2.21
C SER A 176 -12.31 -3.44 -1.06
N SER A 177 -13.29 -4.30 -1.33
CA SER A 177 -13.85 -5.23 -0.36
C SER A 177 -12.99 -6.48 -0.14
N TYR A 178 -11.92 -6.67 -0.92
CA TYR A 178 -11.06 -7.86 -0.93
C TYR A 178 -9.59 -7.51 -0.62
N ASN A 179 -9.35 -6.59 0.31
CA ASN A 179 -8.00 -6.10 0.64
C ASN A 179 -7.02 -7.20 1.11
N TYR A 180 -7.51 -8.32 1.64
CA TYR A 180 -6.64 -9.45 2.02
C TYR A 180 -5.99 -10.15 0.82
N LEU A 181 -6.42 -9.85 -0.41
CA LEU A 181 -5.73 -10.26 -1.65
C LEU A 181 -4.53 -9.37 -1.98
N TYR A 182 -4.33 -8.27 -1.24
CA TYR A 182 -3.28 -7.32 -1.48
C TYR A 182 -2.08 -7.59 -0.55
N LEU A 183 -0.99 -8.08 -1.13
CA LEU A 183 0.18 -8.56 -0.39
C LEU A 183 0.84 -7.48 0.48
N MET A 184 0.83 -6.23 0.02
CA MET A 184 1.56 -5.13 0.67
C MET A 184 1.00 -4.77 2.04
N ASP A 185 -0.27 -5.05 2.33
CA ASP A 185 -0.86 -4.77 3.65
C ASP A 185 -0.11 -5.51 4.76
N VAL A 186 0.37 -6.73 4.50
CA VAL A 186 1.19 -7.51 5.44
C VAL A 186 2.57 -6.90 5.60
N ALA A 187 3.22 -6.52 4.48
CA ALA A 187 4.55 -5.93 4.50
C ALA A 187 4.56 -4.58 5.23
N TRP A 188 3.57 -3.72 4.97
CA TRP A 188 3.36 -2.45 5.66
C TRP A 188 3.04 -2.59 7.13
N SER A 189 2.23 -3.58 7.50
CA SER A 189 1.99 -3.89 8.90
C SER A 189 3.27 -4.32 9.61
N SER A 190 4.09 -5.15 8.95
CA SER A 190 5.39 -5.58 9.49
C SER A 190 6.34 -4.41 9.70
N LEU A 191 6.43 -3.48 8.73
CA LEU A 191 7.22 -2.26 8.83
C LEU A 191 6.76 -1.37 9.98
N LYS A 192 5.45 -1.06 10.08
CA LYS A 192 4.93 -0.22 11.16
C LYS A 192 5.16 -0.83 12.53
N TRP A 193 5.00 -2.15 12.63
CA TRP A 193 5.27 -2.86 13.86
C TRP A 193 6.76 -2.82 14.23
N PHE A 194 7.65 -2.94 13.24
CA PHE A 194 9.09 -2.74 13.45
C PHE A 194 9.40 -1.32 13.96
N ILE A 195 8.83 -0.29 13.33
CA ILE A 195 9.00 1.11 13.74
C ILE A 195 8.58 1.29 15.20
N ILE A 196 7.37 0.86 15.58
CA ILE A 196 6.86 0.98 16.95
C ILE A 196 7.83 0.38 17.96
N ASN A 197 8.38 -0.80 17.66
CA ASN A 197 9.18 -1.57 18.61
C ASN A 197 10.65 -1.14 18.66
N ASN A 198 11.17 -0.56 17.58
CA ASN A 198 12.60 -0.27 17.48
C ASN A 198 12.93 1.22 17.47
N ARG A 199 11.94 2.13 17.38
CA ARG A 199 12.15 3.59 17.28
C ARG A 199 13.18 4.18 18.25
N ASN A 200 13.30 3.63 19.46
CA ASN A 200 14.25 4.12 20.47
C ASN A 200 15.71 3.78 20.11
N ASN A 201 15.95 2.66 19.43
CA ASN A 201 17.27 2.23 18.97
C ASN A 201 17.78 3.08 17.80
N PHE A 202 16.88 3.81 17.13
CA PHE A 202 17.18 4.69 16.01
C PHE A 202 17.04 6.16 16.40
N SER A 203 17.13 6.47 17.69
CA SER A 203 17.07 7.85 18.16
C SER A 203 18.27 8.20 19.03
N LEU A 204 18.89 9.34 18.71
CA LEU A 204 19.94 9.95 19.50
C LEU A 204 19.31 11.04 20.37
N ARG A 205 19.63 11.03 21.66
CA ARG A 205 19.16 12.05 22.60
C ARG A 205 20.34 12.93 23.01
N SER A 206 20.21 14.23 22.81
CA SER A 206 21.11 15.23 23.37
C SER A 206 20.38 16.01 24.43
N ILE A 207 21.01 16.19 25.59
CA ILE A 207 20.42 16.93 26.72
C ILE A 207 21.35 18.11 26.97
N ASP A 208 20.85 19.31 26.72
CA ASP A 208 21.46 20.57 27.15
C ASP A 208 20.87 20.98 28.52
N ARG A 209 21.43 22.02 29.16
CA ARG A 209 21.02 22.50 30.49
C ARG A 209 19.53 22.87 30.57
N THR A 210 18.93 23.27 29.45
CA THR A 210 17.54 23.77 29.38
C THR A 210 16.64 23.00 28.39
N HIS A 211 17.21 22.23 27.46
CA HIS A 211 16.46 21.57 26.40
C HIS A 211 16.91 20.12 26.22
N SER A 212 15.98 19.24 25.84
CA SER A 212 16.33 17.90 25.36
C SER A 212 15.94 17.76 23.90
N TYR A 213 16.92 17.49 23.05
CA TYR A 213 16.74 17.24 21.63
C TYR A 213 16.73 15.73 21.36
N ARG A 214 15.85 15.31 20.46
CA ARG A 214 15.82 13.95 19.95
C ARG A 214 16.02 13.98 18.45
N CYS A 215 17.13 13.44 17.98
CA CYS A 215 17.37 13.19 16.56
C CYS A 215 16.93 11.76 16.24
N ILE A 216 16.20 11.57 15.14
CA ILE A 216 15.73 10.24 14.70
C ILE A 216 16.36 9.92 13.35
N LEU A 217 17.04 8.78 13.27
CA LEU A 217 17.64 8.26 12.04
C LEU A 217 16.55 7.57 11.21
N LEU A 218 15.64 8.35 10.64
CA LEU A 218 14.43 7.85 9.98
C LEU A 218 14.73 6.93 8.78
N SER A 219 15.72 7.30 7.95
CA SER A 219 16.12 6.47 6.81
C SER A 219 16.56 5.08 7.25
N ASP A 220 17.44 5.00 8.25
CA ASP A 220 17.96 3.73 8.77
C ASP A 220 16.84 2.89 9.42
N LEU A 221 15.94 3.55 10.14
CA LEU A 221 14.76 2.92 10.73
C LEU A 221 13.85 2.29 9.66
N ILE A 222 13.62 3.00 8.55
CA ILE A 222 12.83 2.49 7.41
C ILE A 222 13.55 1.34 6.71
N VAL A 223 14.83 1.50 6.38
CA VAL A 223 15.63 0.46 5.70
C VAL A 223 15.64 -0.82 6.53
N LYS A 224 15.98 -0.74 7.82
CA LYS A 224 15.95 -1.90 8.72
C LYS A 224 14.55 -2.47 8.93
N GLY A 225 13.52 -1.61 8.89
CA GLY A 225 12.13 -2.05 8.93
C GLY A 225 11.68 -2.79 7.67
N LEU A 226 12.16 -2.41 6.50
CA LEU A 226 11.89 -3.12 5.24
C LEU A 226 12.62 -4.48 5.23
N GLU A 227 13.88 -4.52 5.67
CA GLU A 227 14.68 -5.75 5.82
C GLU A 227 14.05 -6.76 6.79
N ASN A 228 13.29 -6.29 7.80
CA ASN A 228 12.57 -7.16 8.72
C ASN A 228 11.48 -8.01 8.03
N MET A 229 11.04 -7.65 6.83
CA MET A 229 10.20 -8.50 5.99
C MET A 229 11.08 -9.53 5.26
N THR A 230 11.42 -10.60 5.98
CA THR A 230 12.32 -11.66 5.51
C THR A 230 11.69 -12.52 4.39
N PRO A 231 12.50 -13.27 3.61
CA PRO A 231 11.99 -14.17 2.57
C PRO A 231 10.92 -15.16 3.08
N ASN A 232 11.08 -15.68 4.29
CA ASN A 232 10.10 -16.58 4.91
C ASN A 232 8.77 -15.87 5.20
N LYS A 233 8.80 -14.62 5.66
CA LYS A 233 7.59 -13.81 5.88
C LYS A 233 6.92 -13.46 4.56
N TRP A 234 7.69 -13.13 3.53
CA TRP A 234 7.19 -12.92 2.17
C TRP A 234 6.48 -14.16 1.63
N ASN A 235 7.14 -15.31 1.70
CA ASN A 235 6.56 -16.58 1.25
C ASN A 235 5.27 -16.92 2.02
N ALA A 236 5.25 -16.75 3.34
CA ALA A 236 4.05 -16.98 4.14
C ALA A 236 2.89 -16.04 3.77
N ALA A 237 3.19 -14.74 3.58
CA ALA A 237 2.20 -13.75 3.17
C ALA A 237 1.64 -14.05 1.76
N PHE A 238 2.52 -14.37 0.81
CA PHE A 238 2.15 -14.72 -0.55
C PHE A 238 1.31 -15.99 -0.61
N ASN A 239 1.71 -17.04 0.13
CA ASN A 239 0.93 -18.28 0.19
C ASN A 239 -0.46 -18.06 0.80
N ARG A 240 -0.60 -17.15 1.76
CA ARG A 240 -1.91 -16.77 2.29
C ARG A 240 -2.77 -16.10 1.20
N VAL A 241 -2.22 -15.17 0.43
CA VAL A 241 -2.93 -14.55 -0.70
C VAL A 241 -3.34 -15.62 -1.72
N LYS A 242 -2.43 -16.51 -2.12
CA LYS A 242 -2.70 -17.59 -3.07
C LYS A 242 -3.82 -18.54 -2.61
N ARG A 243 -3.88 -18.87 -1.32
CA ARG A 243 -4.99 -19.66 -0.76
C ARG A 243 -6.33 -18.96 -0.93
N TRP A 244 -6.40 -17.65 -0.68
CA TRP A 244 -7.62 -16.88 -0.89
C TRP A 244 -7.98 -16.76 -2.37
N GLU A 245 -7.01 -16.47 -3.25
CA GLU A 245 -7.22 -16.45 -4.70
C GLU A 245 -7.85 -17.77 -5.17
N ASN A 246 -7.28 -18.92 -4.77
CA ASN A 246 -7.78 -20.24 -5.14
C ASN A 246 -9.15 -20.55 -4.53
N TYR A 247 -9.38 -20.16 -3.26
CA TYR A 247 -10.67 -20.33 -2.60
C TYR A 247 -11.78 -19.62 -3.37
N TYR A 248 -11.60 -18.34 -3.72
CA TYR A 248 -12.61 -17.58 -4.44
C TYR A 248 -12.75 -18.06 -5.89
N LEU A 249 -11.67 -18.45 -6.55
CA LEU A 249 -11.74 -19.03 -7.88
C LEU A 249 -12.46 -20.39 -7.91
N GLY A 250 -12.46 -21.17 -6.83
CA GLY A 250 -13.15 -22.47 -6.78
C GLY A 250 -14.55 -22.44 -6.16
N THR A 251 -14.85 -21.44 -5.32
CA THR A 251 -16.18 -21.31 -4.66
C THR A 251 -17.12 -20.36 -5.39
N LEU A 252 -16.59 -19.42 -6.16
CA LEU A 252 -17.38 -18.46 -6.94
C LEU A 252 -17.35 -18.79 -8.45
N SER A 253 -16.64 -19.85 -8.88
CA SER A 253 -16.62 -20.35 -10.26
C SER A 253 -17.93 -20.96 -10.69
#